data_AF-A0A3C0AGC6-F1
#
_entry.id   AF-A0A3C0AGC6-F1
#
_cell.length_a   1.000
_cell.length_b   1.000
_cell.length_c   1.000
_cell.angle_alpha   90.00
_cell.angle_beta   90.00
_cell.angle_gamma   90.00
#
_symmetry.space_group_name_H-M   'P 1'
#
loop_
_entity.id
_entity.type
_entity.pdbx_description
1 polymer ?
#
loop_
_entity_poly.entity_id
_entity_poly.type
_entity_poly.pdbx_seq_one_letter_code
_entity_poly.pdbx_strand_id
1 'polypeptide(L)'
;QAALYLIWYLQTENVNEEKLPEYFRHMVRYLPAEQLSEVIQLARTQLAENIDLQVEIIKAVWQGYQQKGLRIDSALSDWATQLTQKLLLEQKVQSVQWVNYPLGAEQSDNPWTLQQRASADGNRSAPFFCSLPAGERATGRLISQPFSIPPELSFYLAGHTGFPKQPDNGFNYVQLRSLNDQRVLKRVSAPRNDLAQLVRWDLKEFAGTEGYLEVVDSDTGNAYAWLAIGRFQPEVVSIPRESLQQQINRWSAAASLVEQFKIRSAREKMVALLSQSRLDPKLKNELASALISLDGTDAFRPLFPLPVSRNPAAGSFQQAVIEAVIEQKQDRVDDLMKQAFKLYPSRLQSALAAEVAQQPNGMERLIAYAGQGIASPHLLAEPAIRNQIQQSSDMQLKHRAEQLLKALPPREKQIQENIAQHLQSHASFELSVENGKAVFEKNCAVCHQLAGKGALVGPQLDGIGNRGLERLLEDVLDPNRAVDINFRTTTVITDAGRIFSGLKKREEGAVLVFVDTKGKEFTIAKNEIDEQQQSPLSLMPANLLEILSPQQLHDLLAFLLQSTNKETTANSLP
;
A
#
# COMPACT_ATOMS: atom_id res chain seq x y z
N GLN A 1 -9.91 25.39 40.76
CA GLN A 1 -8.98 26.09 41.69
C GLN A 1 -7.54 25.63 41.48
N ALA A 2 -7.21 24.34 41.56
CA ALA A 2 -5.86 23.85 41.26
C ALA A 2 -5.35 24.23 39.86
N ALA A 3 -6.19 24.10 38.83
CA ALA A 3 -5.84 24.50 37.46
C ALA A 3 -5.62 26.02 37.29
N LEU A 4 -6.36 26.85 38.04
CA LEU A 4 -6.17 28.31 38.06
C LEU A 4 -4.83 28.67 38.72
N TYR A 5 -4.50 27.97 39.80
CA TYR A 5 -3.23 28.14 40.48
C TYR A 5 -2.05 27.79 39.57
N LEU A 6 -2.18 26.75 38.73
CA LEU A 6 -1.14 26.39 37.77
C LEU A 6 -0.86 27.47 36.73
N ILE A 7 -1.88 28.24 36.28
CA ILE A 7 -1.65 29.40 35.40
C ILE A 7 -0.74 30.40 36.10
N TRP A 8 -1.09 30.82 37.32
CA TRP A 8 -0.28 31.74 38.10
C TRP A 8 1.14 31.19 38.34
N TYR A 9 1.25 29.93 38.78
CA TYR A 9 2.52 29.27 39.09
C TYR A 9 3.47 29.25 37.90
N LEU A 10 2.95 28.96 36.69
CA LEU A 10 3.73 28.94 35.45
C LEU A 10 4.09 30.34 34.93
N GLN A 11 3.44 31.40 35.41
CA GLN A 11 3.76 32.79 35.06
C GLN A 11 4.80 33.40 35.99
N THR A 12 4.85 32.98 37.25
CA THR A 12 5.65 33.64 38.29
C THR A 12 6.87 32.86 38.74
N GLU A 13 6.85 31.53 38.66
CA GLU A 13 7.90 30.67 39.20
C GLU A 13 8.74 30.01 38.09
N ASN A 14 9.99 29.70 38.40
CA ASN A 14 10.83 28.89 37.51
C ASN A 14 10.51 27.40 37.74
N VAL A 15 9.86 26.78 36.76
CA VAL A 15 9.28 25.43 36.90
C VAL A 15 10.15 24.40 36.18
N ASN A 16 10.33 23.23 36.80
CA ASN A 16 11.01 22.10 36.15
C ASN A 16 10.26 21.72 34.86
N GLU A 17 10.96 21.76 33.73
CA GLU A 17 10.45 21.43 32.40
C GLU A 17 9.80 20.04 32.34
N GLU A 18 10.30 19.07 33.11
CA GLU A 18 9.75 17.71 33.18
C GLU A 18 8.31 17.65 33.70
N LYS A 19 7.89 18.65 34.49
CA LYS A 19 6.54 18.73 35.06
C LYS A 19 5.56 19.50 34.18
N LEU A 20 6.04 20.28 33.22
CA LEU A 20 5.20 21.07 32.32
C LEU A 20 4.13 20.23 31.61
N PRO A 21 4.41 19.03 31.08
CA PRO A 21 3.38 18.21 30.43
C PRO A 21 2.20 17.85 31.35
N GLU A 22 2.49 17.56 32.63
CA GLU A 22 1.45 17.24 33.61
C GLU A 22 0.60 18.48 33.93
N TYR A 23 1.24 19.63 34.11
CA TYR A 23 0.56 20.88 34.41
C TYR A 23 -0.33 21.36 33.27
N PHE A 24 0.16 21.34 32.03
CA PHE A 24 -0.65 21.71 30.88
C PHE A 24 -1.83 20.74 30.67
N ARG A 25 -1.64 19.42 30.84
CA ARG A 25 -2.75 18.44 30.78
C ARG A 25 -3.80 18.69 31.86
N HIS A 26 -3.38 19.02 33.08
CA HIS A 26 -4.30 19.37 34.17
C HIS A 26 -5.08 20.66 33.87
N MET A 27 -4.40 21.69 33.39
CA MET A 27 -5.02 22.96 33.00
C MET A 27 -6.08 22.77 31.92
N VAL A 28 -5.74 22.10 30.81
CA VAL A 28 -6.68 21.85 29.71
C VAL A 28 -7.94 21.10 30.17
N ARG A 29 -7.78 20.12 31.07
CA ARG A 29 -8.88 19.29 31.55
C ARG A 29 -9.85 20.04 32.46
N TYR A 30 -9.33 20.88 33.35
CA TYR A 30 -10.11 21.43 34.47
C TYR A 30 -10.41 22.92 34.37
N LEU A 31 -9.79 23.65 33.44
CA LEU A 31 -10.10 25.06 33.24
C LEU A 31 -11.45 25.26 32.53
N PRO A 32 -12.15 26.37 32.86
CA PRO A 32 -13.32 26.79 32.13
C PRO A 32 -12.92 27.30 30.73
N ALA A 33 -13.88 27.27 29.80
CA ALA A 33 -13.65 27.53 28.37
C ALA A 33 -12.98 28.89 28.11
N GLU A 34 -13.39 29.89 28.88
CA GLU A 34 -12.99 31.30 28.78
C GLU A 34 -11.49 31.50 29.06
N GLN A 35 -10.87 30.57 29.79
CA GLN A 35 -9.47 30.64 30.21
C GLN A 35 -8.53 29.74 29.41
N LEU A 36 -9.04 28.98 28.44
CA LEU A 36 -8.18 28.17 27.57
C LEU A 36 -7.27 29.06 26.68
N SER A 37 -7.69 30.30 26.42
CA SER A 37 -6.86 31.30 25.71
C SER A 37 -5.58 31.66 26.47
N GLU A 38 -5.63 31.72 27.80
CA GLU A 38 -4.46 31.97 28.66
C GLU A 38 -3.48 30.79 28.63
N VAL A 39 -4.00 29.56 28.57
CA VAL A 39 -3.19 28.34 28.40
C VAL A 39 -2.46 28.35 27.06
N ILE A 40 -3.11 28.81 25.98
CA ILE A 40 -2.49 28.94 24.66
C ILE A 40 -1.32 29.93 24.71
N GLN A 41 -1.50 31.08 25.35
CA GLN A 41 -0.41 32.07 25.48
C GLN A 41 0.76 31.53 26.31
N LEU A 42 0.47 30.89 27.45
CA LEU A 42 1.46 30.25 28.30
C LEU A 42 2.26 29.16 27.57
N ALA A 43 1.57 28.31 26.80
CA ALA A 43 2.22 27.27 26.01
C ALA A 43 3.15 27.88 24.95
N ARG A 44 2.72 28.94 24.27
CA ARG A 44 3.53 29.60 23.22
C ARG A 44 4.80 30.26 23.75
N THR A 45 4.80 30.74 24.99
CA THR A 45 5.97 31.39 25.60
C THR A 45 6.87 30.39 26.31
N GLN A 46 6.32 29.60 27.23
CA GLN A 46 7.10 28.69 28.09
C GLN A 46 7.63 27.47 27.33
N LEU A 47 6.97 27.08 26.22
CA LEU A 47 7.37 25.91 25.45
C LEU A 47 7.99 26.26 24.09
N ALA A 48 8.42 27.51 23.89
CA ALA A 48 8.83 28.03 22.58
C ALA A 48 9.85 27.13 21.84
N GLU A 49 10.77 26.53 22.60
CA GLU A 49 11.87 25.65 22.13
C GLU A 49 11.49 24.15 22.13
N ASN A 50 10.40 23.74 22.80
CA ASN A 50 9.97 22.35 22.87
C ASN A 50 8.77 22.10 21.95
N ILE A 51 9.06 21.88 20.66
CA ILE A 51 8.06 21.67 19.61
C ILE A 51 7.20 20.43 19.88
N ASP A 52 7.80 19.34 20.35
CA ASP A 52 7.10 18.07 20.57
C ASP A 52 6.07 18.21 21.69
N LEU A 53 6.40 18.95 22.76
CA LEU A 53 5.45 19.27 23.82
C LEU A 53 4.38 20.26 23.37
N GLN A 54 4.71 21.26 22.55
CA GLN A 54 3.69 22.14 21.96
C GLN A 54 2.64 21.36 21.16
N VAL A 55 3.05 20.32 20.41
CA VAL A 55 2.15 19.42 19.68
C VAL A 55 1.23 18.65 20.63
N GLU A 56 1.75 18.15 21.75
CA GLU A 56 0.93 17.48 22.77
C GLU A 56 -0.13 18.43 23.34
N ILE A 57 0.28 19.64 23.73
CA ILE A 57 -0.61 20.58 24.40
C ILE A 57 -1.68 21.12 23.45
N ILE A 58 -1.33 21.48 22.21
CA ILE A 58 -2.34 22.00 21.27
C ILE A 58 -3.40 20.94 20.93
N LYS A 59 -3.01 19.67 20.82
CA LYS A 59 -3.95 18.55 20.63
C LYS A 59 -4.89 18.40 21.83
N ALA A 60 -4.35 18.50 23.05
CA ALA A 60 -5.16 18.47 24.26
C ALA A 60 -6.15 19.64 24.31
N VAL A 61 -5.68 20.87 24.04
CA VAL A 61 -6.53 22.08 24.00
C VAL A 61 -7.65 21.90 22.97
N TRP A 62 -7.33 21.48 21.75
CA TRP A 62 -8.31 21.22 20.71
C TRP A 62 -9.35 20.17 21.11
N GLN A 63 -8.95 19.06 21.73
CA GLN A 63 -9.87 18.07 22.27
C GLN A 63 -10.78 18.66 23.35
N GLY A 64 -10.24 19.52 24.22
CA GLY A 64 -11.01 20.27 25.22
C GLY A 64 -12.07 21.18 24.58
N TYR A 65 -11.74 21.86 23.48
CA TYR A 65 -12.69 22.67 22.71
C TYR A 65 -13.82 21.80 22.14
N GLN A 66 -13.48 20.66 21.52
CA GLN A 66 -14.46 19.73 20.96
C GLN A 66 -15.42 19.17 22.02
N GLN A 67 -14.89 18.71 23.16
CA GLN A 67 -15.70 18.15 24.26
C GLN A 67 -16.67 19.17 24.87
N LYS A 68 -16.28 20.45 24.89
CA LYS A 68 -17.08 21.56 25.41
C LYS A 68 -17.98 22.20 24.34
N GLY A 69 -17.96 21.72 23.10
CA GLY A 69 -18.73 22.28 21.98
C GLY A 69 -18.31 23.70 21.59
N LEU A 70 -17.08 24.10 21.90
CA LEU A 70 -16.54 25.42 21.60
C LEU A 70 -16.12 25.51 20.14
N ARG A 71 -16.30 26.70 19.55
CA ARG A 71 -15.75 27.00 18.21
C ARG A 71 -14.25 27.29 18.32
N ILE A 72 -13.50 26.89 17.31
CA ILE A 72 -12.08 27.25 17.18
C ILE A 72 -11.98 28.77 17.03
N ASP A 73 -11.28 29.41 17.95
CA ASP A 73 -11.01 30.85 17.91
C ASP A 73 -9.72 31.16 17.13
N SER A 74 -9.46 32.45 16.90
CA SER A 74 -8.26 32.90 16.18
C SER A 74 -6.98 32.56 16.92
N ALA A 75 -6.95 32.59 18.25
CA ALA A 75 -5.74 32.32 19.03
C ALA A 75 -5.26 30.87 18.85
N LEU A 76 -6.19 29.92 18.91
CA LEU A 76 -5.90 28.50 18.68
C LEU A 76 -5.55 28.23 17.21
N SER A 77 -6.27 28.83 16.27
CA SER A 77 -6.00 28.71 14.83
C SER A 77 -4.62 29.27 14.44
N ASP A 78 -4.25 30.42 14.99
CA ASP A 78 -2.95 31.07 14.75
C ASP A 78 -1.81 30.24 15.34
N TRP A 79 -1.99 29.68 16.55
CA TRP A 79 -1.00 28.80 17.14
C TRP A 79 -0.82 27.52 16.31
N ALA A 80 -1.91 26.89 15.88
CA ALA A 80 -1.86 25.71 15.02
C ALA A 80 -1.13 26.01 13.71
N THR A 81 -1.40 27.17 13.10
CA THR A 81 -0.75 27.62 11.87
C THR A 81 0.75 27.83 12.07
N GLN A 82 1.17 28.53 13.13
CA GLN A 82 2.59 28.77 13.43
C GLN A 82 3.34 27.48 13.74
N LEU A 83 2.74 26.60 14.55
CA LEU A 83 3.34 25.31 14.89
C LEU A 83 3.47 24.40 13.67
N THR A 84 2.42 24.33 12.83
CA THR A 84 2.47 23.61 11.55
C THR A 84 3.57 24.15 10.65
N GLN A 85 3.72 25.48 10.56
CA GLN A 85 4.81 26.08 9.82
C GLN A 85 6.17 25.65 10.38
N LYS A 86 6.40 25.69 11.71
CA LYS A 86 7.65 25.23 12.34
C LYS A 86 7.96 23.76 12.01
N LEU A 87 6.98 22.87 12.20
CA LEU A 87 7.07 21.43 11.89
C LEU A 87 7.43 21.16 10.42
N LEU A 88 7.06 22.06 9.51
CA LEU A 88 7.36 22.00 8.08
C LEU A 88 8.51 22.94 7.62
N LEU A 89 9.11 23.76 8.50
CA LEU A 89 10.13 24.79 8.17
C LEU A 89 11.54 24.42 8.58
N GLU A 90 11.75 23.61 9.63
CA GLU A 90 13.08 23.24 10.13
C GLU A 90 13.92 22.36 9.16
N GLN A 91 13.50 22.24 7.90
CA GLN A 91 13.92 21.21 6.96
C GLN A 91 14.62 21.75 5.71
N LYS A 92 15.26 22.92 5.79
CA LYS A 92 15.97 23.49 4.64
C LYS A 92 17.08 22.60 4.04
N VAL A 93 17.45 21.44 4.61
CA VAL A 93 18.58 20.62 4.09
C VAL A 93 18.40 19.09 4.07
N GLN A 94 17.43 18.47 4.73
CA GLN A 94 17.32 16.99 4.68
C GLN A 94 15.87 16.55 4.40
N SER A 95 15.58 16.23 3.14
CA SER A 95 14.48 15.34 2.79
C SER A 95 14.64 14.01 3.54
N VAL A 96 13.56 13.25 3.73
CA VAL A 96 13.62 11.90 4.32
C VAL A 96 14.61 11.07 3.51
N GLN A 97 15.83 10.89 3.99
CA GLN A 97 16.84 10.13 3.26
C GLN A 97 16.67 8.63 3.44
N TRP A 98 15.87 8.21 4.44
CA TRP A 98 15.70 6.81 4.82
C TRP A 98 14.29 6.53 5.31
N VAL A 99 13.75 5.37 4.96
CA VAL A 99 12.43 4.90 5.38
C VAL A 99 12.55 3.50 5.93
N ASN A 100 11.92 3.24 7.09
CA ASN A 100 11.82 1.90 7.64
C ASN A 100 10.57 1.19 7.09
N TYR A 101 10.74 -0.06 6.67
CA TYR A 101 9.66 -0.99 6.39
C TYR A 101 9.70 -2.10 7.44
N PRO A 102 8.64 -2.26 8.27
CA PRO A 102 8.54 -3.36 9.23
C PRO A 102 8.65 -4.71 8.53
N LEU A 103 9.22 -5.70 9.23
CA LEU A 103 9.30 -7.09 8.77
C LEU A 103 8.43 -7.96 9.69
N GLY A 104 7.38 -8.58 9.14
CA GLY A 104 6.45 -9.44 9.90
C GLY A 104 4.97 -9.16 9.60
N ALA A 105 4.09 -10.03 10.11
CA ALA A 105 2.62 -9.90 9.96
C ALA A 105 2.00 -8.91 10.97
N GLU A 106 2.68 -8.65 12.08
CA GLU A 106 2.37 -7.59 13.03
C GLU A 106 3.31 -6.41 12.77
N GLN A 107 2.84 -5.17 12.93
CA GLN A 107 3.68 -3.98 12.85
C GLN A 107 4.76 -4.06 13.94
N SER A 108 5.96 -4.56 13.61
CA SER A 108 7.12 -4.43 14.48
C SER A 108 7.49 -2.94 14.55
N ASP A 109 7.76 -2.45 15.75
CA ASP A 109 8.27 -1.09 15.96
C ASP A 109 9.55 -0.88 15.13
N ASN A 110 9.80 0.37 14.72
CA ASN A 110 11.00 0.72 13.95
C ASN A 110 12.27 0.40 14.75
N PRO A 111 13.11 -0.57 14.33
CA PRO A 111 14.28 -0.94 15.11
C PRO A 111 15.42 0.07 14.98
N TRP A 112 15.39 0.91 13.94
CA TRP A 112 16.53 1.74 13.55
C TRP A 112 16.63 3.00 14.41
N THR A 113 17.62 3.02 15.28
CA THR A 113 17.93 4.15 16.16
C THR A 113 19.26 4.79 15.79
N LEU A 114 19.43 6.08 16.08
CA LEU A 114 20.71 6.76 15.92
C LEU A 114 21.59 6.47 17.13
N GLN A 115 22.79 5.96 16.89
CA GLN A 115 23.78 5.65 17.93
C GLN A 115 25.16 6.16 17.52
N GLN A 116 25.91 6.67 18.49
CA GLN A 116 27.34 6.93 18.31
C GLN A 116 28.10 5.61 18.43
N ARG A 117 28.88 5.25 17.40
CA ARG A 117 29.60 3.97 17.39
C ARG A 117 31.07 4.11 17.04
N ALA A 118 31.86 3.24 17.64
CA ALA A 118 33.27 3.12 17.34
C ALA A 118 33.52 2.35 16.04
N SER A 119 34.54 2.78 15.31
CA SER A 119 34.98 2.23 14.03
C SER A 119 36.43 1.75 14.12
N ALA A 120 36.80 0.80 13.27
CA ALA A 120 38.14 0.20 13.22
C ALA A 120 39.26 1.21 12.92
N ASP A 121 38.94 2.36 12.33
CA ASP A 121 39.86 3.46 12.05
C ASP A 121 40.09 4.40 13.25
N GLY A 122 39.55 4.07 14.43
CA GLY A 122 39.74 4.82 15.66
C GLY A 122 38.72 5.93 15.93
N ASN A 123 37.79 6.19 15.00
CA ASN A 123 36.66 7.09 15.26
C ASN A 123 35.72 6.47 16.30
N ARG A 124 35.30 7.23 17.32
CA ARG A 124 34.45 6.76 18.43
C ARG A 124 33.08 7.46 18.53
N SER A 125 32.84 8.45 17.68
CA SER A 125 31.72 9.39 17.83
C SER A 125 31.06 9.71 16.49
N ALA A 126 31.09 8.75 15.57
CA ALA A 126 30.35 8.86 14.32
C ALA A 126 28.93 8.31 14.52
N PRO A 127 27.90 8.96 13.93
CA PRO A 127 26.52 8.48 14.00
C PRO A 127 26.31 7.29 13.06
N PHE A 128 25.56 6.31 13.54
CA PHE A 128 25.14 5.11 12.80
C PHE A 128 23.64 4.90 12.98
N PHE A 129 22.99 4.35 11.96
CA PHE A 129 21.74 3.63 12.19
C PHE A 129 22.06 2.29 12.85
N CYS A 130 21.35 1.95 13.92
CA CYS A 130 21.62 0.77 14.74
C CYS A 130 20.30 0.13 15.17
N SER A 131 20.14 -1.17 14.94
CA SER A 131 18.95 -1.92 15.37
C SER A 131 19.02 -2.37 16.84
N LEU A 132 20.23 -2.53 17.38
CA LEU A 132 20.47 -3.09 18.73
C LEU A 132 19.66 -2.43 19.86
N PRO A 133 19.51 -1.09 19.95
CA PRO A 133 18.82 -0.46 21.07
C PRO A 133 17.33 -0.76 21.16
N ALA A 134 16.71 -1.17 20.05
CA ALA A 134 15.31 -1.61 20.03
C ALA A 134 15.15 -3.05 20.58
N GLY A 135 16.27 -3.72 20.88
CA GLY A 135 16.31 -5.12 21.30
C GLY A 135 16.54 -6.05 20.11
N GLU A 136 17.22 -7.17 20.36
CA GLU A 136 17.68 -8.11 19.30
C GLU A 136 16.56 -8.91 18.63
N ARG A 137 15.31 -8.78 19.10
CA ARG A 137 14.13 -9.33 18.42
C ARG A 137 13.48 -8.33 17.46
N ALA A 138 13.89 -7.05 17.53
CA ALA A 138 13.30 -6.01 16.72
C ALA A 138 13.88 -6.10 15.30
N THR A 139 13.00 -6.36 14.34
CA THR A 139 13.37 -6.53 12.93
C THR A 139 12.80 -5.42 12.08
N GLY A 140 13.48 -5.12 10.99
CA GLY A 140 13.09 -4.04 10.11
C GLY A 140 14.01 -3.91 8.91
N ARG A 141 13.57 -3.10 7.96
CA ARG A 141 14.24 -2.90 6.70
C ARG A 141 14.34 -1.42 6.40
N LEU A 142 15.54 -0.87 6.54
CA LEU A 142 15.82 0.53 6.27
C LEU A 142 16.21 0.71 4.81
N ILE A 143 15.53 1.60 4.13
CA ILE A 143 15.68 1.83 2.69
C ILE A 143 16.02 3.30 2.45
N SER A 144 17.10 3.60 1.72
CA SER A 144 17.50 4.98 1.44
C SER A 144 16.60 5.65 0.39
N GLN A 145 16.74 6.95 0.11
CA GLN A 145 16.26 7.51 -1.16
C GLN A 145 17.08 6.95 -2.34
N PRO A 146 16.51 6.95 -3.55
CA PRO A 146 17.29 6.69 -4.75
C PRO A 146 18.41 7.72 -4.93
N PHE A 147 19.53 7.28 -5.50
CA PHE A 147 20.65 8.12 -5.87
C PHE A 147 21.30 7.61 -7.16
N SER A 148 22.01 8.50 -7.87
CA SER A 148 22.88 8.10 -8.97
C SER A 148 24.07 7.31 -8.41
N ILE A 149 24.22 6.06 -8.84
CA ILE A 149 25.26 5.17 -8.33
C ILE A 149 26.65 5.74 -8.68
N PRO A 150 27.55 5.96 -7.70
CA PRO A 150 28.92 6.38 -7.95
C PRO A 150 29.78 5.19 -8.43
N PRO A 151 30.96 5.42 -9.04
CA PRO A 151 31.85 4.34 -9.46
C PRO A 151 32.47 3.55 -8.30
N GLU A 152 32.53 4.14 -7.10
CA GLU A 152 32.92 3.47 -5.86
C GLU A 152 32.02 3.97 -4.73
N LEU A 153 31.64 3.07 -3.83
CA LEU A 153 30.93 3.40 -2.59
C LEU A 153 31.58 2.67 -1.42
N SER A 154 31.82 3.40 -0.34
CA SER A 154 32.30 2.83 0.91
C SER A 154 31.46 3.31 2.10
N PHE A 155 31.41 2.49 3.15
CA PHE A 155 30.68 2.75 4.38
C PHE A 155 31.21 1.86 5.49
N TYR A 156 30.85 2.18 6.73
CA TYR A 156 31.19 1.38 7.90
C TYR A 156 29.98 0.54 8.33
N LEU A 157 30.23 -0.74 8.62
CA LEU A 157 29.22 -1.72 9.03
C LEU A 157 29.69 -2.45 10.28
N ALA A 158 28.79 -2.68 11.22
CA ALA A 158 28.99 -3.57 12.36
C ALA A 158 27.71 -4.38 12.61
N GLY A 159 27.79 -5.38 13.48
CA GLY A 159 26.69 -6.28 13.76
C GLY A 159 27.06 -7.73 13.59
N HIS A 160 26.06 -8.59 13.73
CA HIS A 160 26.19 -10.04 13.74
C HIS A 160 25.11 -10.71 12.90
N THR A 161 25.36 -11.97 12.56
CA THR A 161 24.50 -12.83 11.74
C THR A 161 24.26 -14.16 12.49
N GLY A 162 23.77 -14.05 13.72
CA GLY A 162 23.65 -15.17 14.66
C GLY A 162 24.92 -15.47 15.47
N PHE A 163 24.85 -16.51 16.30
CA PHE A 163 25.86 -16.81 17.32
C PHE A 163 27.28 -16.98 16.75
N PRO A 164 28.31 -16.58 17.51
CA PRO A 164 29.71 -16.86 17.18
C PRO A 164 29.90 -18.36 16.92
N LYS A 165 30.67 -18.69 15.87
CA LYS A 165 30.97 -20.07 15.40
C LYS A 165 29.84 -20.83 14.69
N GLN A 166 28.63 -20.28 14.60
CA GLN A 166 27.59 -20.82 13.70
C GLN A 166 27.76 -20.25 12.28
N PRO A 167 27.29 -20.95 11.22
CA PRO A 167 27.25 -20.39 9.86
C PRO A 167 26.47 -19.08 9.79
N ASP A 168 26.74 -18.26 8.77
CA ASP A 168 25.92 -17.07 8.47
C ASP A 168 24.48 -17.51 8.19
N ASN A 169 23.53 -16.96 8.96
CA ASN A 169 22.11 -17.25 8.80
C ASN A 169 21.47 -16.45 7.66
N GLY A 170 22.16 -15.45 7.10
CA GLY A 170 21.72 -14.64 5.98
C GLY A 170 20.64 -13.62 6.31
N PHE A 171 20.32 -13.39 7.59
CA PHE A 171 19.24 -12.50 8.01
C PHE A 171 19.65 -11.03 8.10
N ASN A 172 20.93 -10.76 8.42
CA ASN A 172 21.41 -9.39 8.67
C ASN A 172 22.41 -8.95 7.61
N TYR A 173 22.01 -8.00 6.76
CA TYR A 173 22.82 -7.59 5.60
C TYR A 173 22.52 -6.17 5.11
N VAL A 174 23.42 -5.67 4.27
CA VAL A 174 23.28 -4.44 3.49
C VAL A 174 23.39 -4.77 2.01
N GLN A 175 22.55 -4.16 1.18
CA GLN A 175 22.62 -4.36 -0.26
C GLN A 175 22.30 -3.10 -1.06
N LEU A 176 22.88 -3.03 -2.26
CA LEU A 176 22.57 -2.05 -3.30
C LEU A 176 21.62 -2.70 -4.30
N ARG A 177 20.54 -2.00 -4.65
CA ARG A 177 19.57 -2.46 -5.64
C ARG A 177 19.39 -1.44 -6.74
N SER A 178 19.14 -1.93 -7.95
CA SER A 178 18.74 -1.12 -9.11
C SER A 178 17.32 -0.57 -8.90
N LEU A 179 17.08 0.68 -9.25
CA LEU A 179 15.75 1.29 -9.14
C LEU A 179 14.76 0.70 -10.17
N ASN A 180 15.24 0.39 -11.37
CA ASN A 180 14.40 0.05 -12.52
C ASN A 180 13.79 -1.36 -12.45
N ASP A 181 14.59 -2.35 -12.11
CA ASP A 181 14.22 -3.78 -12.13
C ASP A 181 14.33 -4.43 -10.75
N GLN A 182 14.66 -3.64 -9.71
CA GLN A 182 14.82 -4.07 -8.33
C GLN A 182 15.88 -5.17 -8.11
N ARG A 183 16.71 -5.51 -9.09
CA ARG A 183 17.72 -6.56 -8.92
C ARG A 183 18.78 -6.13 -7.90
N VAL A 184 19.34 -7.10 -7.18
CA VAL A 184 20.45 -6.86 -6.24
C VAL A 184 21.75 -6.72 -7.03
N LEU A 185 22.43 -5.58 -6.88
CA LEU A 185 23.69 -5.25 -7.57
C LEU A 185 24.91 -5.64 -6.72
N LYS A 186 24.86 -5.36 -5.42
CA LYS A 186 25.87 -5.77 -4.42
C LYS A 186 25.19 -6.10 -3.10
N ARG A 187 25.77 -7.02 -2.33
CA ARG A 187 25.33 -7.37 -0.97
C ARG A 187 26.54 -7.65 -0.07
N VAL A 188 26.43 -7.32 1.20
CA VAL A 188 27.39 -7.69 2.26
C VAL A 188 26.64 -8.05 3.54
N SER A 189 27.01 -9.15 4.18
CA SER A 189 26.48 -9.55 5.49
C SER A 189 27.10 -8.71 6.61
N ALA A 190 26.45 -8.63 7.77
CA ALA A 190 27.06 -8.01 8.95
C ALA A 190 28.37 -8.73 9.33
N PRO A 191 29.43 -8.01 9.75
CA PRO A 191 30.79 -8.54 9.83
C PRO A 191 31.08 -9.43 11.04
N ARG A 192 30.07 -9.73 11.88
CA ARG A 192 30.21 -10.40 13.19
C ARG A 192 31.17 -9.66 14.12
N ASN A 193 31.01 -8.34 14.18
CA ASN A 193 31.88 -7.48 14.97
C ASN A 193 31.10 -6.28 15.52
N ASP A 194 31.32 -5.97 16.79
CA ASP A 194 30.73 -4.80 17.44
C ASP A 194 31.34 -3.50 16.91
N LEU A 195 32.65 -3.53 16.64
CA LEU A 195 33.40 -2.42 16.07
C LEU A 195 33.14 -2.33 14.57
N ALA A 196 32.74 -1.14 14.10
CA ALA A 196 32.38 -0.97 12.70
C ALA A 196 33.59 -1.14 11.77
N GLN A 197 33.44 -1.99 10.77
CA GLN A 197 34.44 -2.34 9.77
C GLN A 197 34.16 -1.60 8.46
N LEU A 198 35.21 -1.21 7.75
CA LEU A 198 35.09 -0.55 6.45
C LEU A 198 34.70 -1.56 5.37
N VAL A 199 33.63 -1.26 4.64
CA VAL A 199 33.20 -1.96 3.43
C VAL A 199 33.48 -1.06 2.22
N ARG A 200 34.03 -1.63 1.14
CA ARG A 200 34.23 -0.95 -0.15
C ARG A 200 33.59 -1.75 -1.28
N TRP A 201 32.85 -1.07 -2.14
CA TRP A 201 32.26 -1.63 -3.34
C TRP A 201 32.79 -0.91 -4.59
N ASP A 202 33.36 -1.67 -5.52
CA ASP A 202 33.55 -1.22 -6.92
C ASP A 202 32.22 -1.35 -7.66
N LEU A 203 31.75 -0.23 -8.18
CA LEU A 203 30.44 -0.04 -8.80
C LEU A 203 30.56 0.56 -10.22
N LYS A 204 31.75 0.53 -10.85
CA LYS A 204 31.97 1.12 -12.19
C LYS A 204 31.00 0.63 -13.25
N GLU A 205 30.61 -0.64 -13.21
CA GLU A 205 29.65 -1.25 -14.13
C GLU A 205 28.25 -0.60 -14.04
N PHE A 206 27.89 -0.08 -12.87
CA PHE A 206 26.57 0.49 -12.58
C PHE A 206 26.59 2.02 -12.48
N ALA A 207 27.77 2.65 -12.63
CA ALA A 207 27.95 4.07 -12.42
C ALA A 207 27.02 4.90 -13.32
N GLY A 208 26.34 5.89 -12.73
CA GLY A 208 25.39 6.76 -13.44
C GLY A 208 23.98 6.17 -13.62
N THR A 209 23.75 4.91 -13.25
CA THR A 209 22.38 4.37 -13.15
C THR A 209 21.77 4.70 -11.79
N GLU A 210 20.44 4.64 -11.68
CA GLU A 210 19.74 4.90 -10.42
C GLU A 210 19.63 3.64 -9.56
N GLY A 211 19.97 3.77 -8.28
CA GLY A 211 19.85 2.69 -7.31
C GLY A 211 19.64 3.20 -5.90
N TYR A 212 19.59 2.26 -4.96
CA TYR A 212 19.35 2.57 -3.56
C TYR A 212 19.92 1.52 -2.60
N LEU A 213 20.14 1.92 -1.36
CA LEU A 213 20.59 1.03 -0.29
C LEU A 213 19.40 0.45 0.47
N GLU A 214 19.51 -0.83 0.79
CA GLU A 214 18.59 -1.57 1.65
C GLU A 214 19.41 -2.24 2.76
N VAL A 215 19.06 -1.95 4.00
CA VAL A 215 19.70 -2.43 5.23
C VAL A 215 18.65 -3.27 5.95
N VAL A 216 18.94 -4.55 6.15
CA VAL A 216 17.96 -5.54 6.60
C VAL A 216 18.44 -6.17 7.88
N ASP A 217 17.64 -6.01 8.94
CA ASP A 217 17.73 -6.83 10.14
C ASP A 217 16.47 -7.68 10.21
N SER A 218 16.60 -8.96 9.88
CA SER A 218 15.49 -9.92 9.94
C SER A 218 15.74 -11.05 10.93
N ASP A 219 16.74 -10.91 11.79
CA ASP A 219 17.08 -11.93 12.78
C ASP A 219 16.25 -11.70 14.04
N THR A 220 15.43 -12.68 14.41
CA THR A 220 14.60 -12.64 15.63
C THR A 220 15.26 -13.35 16.81
N GLY A 221 16.57 -13.62 16.70
CA GLY A 221 17.38 -14.23 17.74
C GLY A 221 17.38 -13.44 19.05
N ASN A 222 17.73 -14.12 20.14
CA ASN A 222 17.82 -13.50 21.47
C ASN A 222 19.22 -12.94 21.79
N ALA A 223 20.16 -13.08 20.85
CA ALA A 223 21.57 -12.71 20.95
C ALA A 223 22.19 -12.67 19.55
N TYR A 224 23.11 -11.73 19.31
CA TYR A 224 23.86 -11.61 18.05
C TYR A 224 22.95 -11.39 16.82
N ALA A 225 21.81 -10.75 17.05
CA ALA A 225 20.77 -10.46 16.07
C ALA A 225 20.57 -8.94 15.96
N TRP A 226 21.59 -8.26 15.41
CA TRP A 226 21.54 -6.81 15.18
C TRP A 226 22.60 -6.37 14.15
N LEU A 227 22.43 -5.17 13.57
CA LEU A 227 23.45 -4.51 12.77
C LEU A 227 23.42 -2.98 12.87
N ALA A 228 24.53 -2.35 12.47
CA ALA A 228 24.64 -0.91 12.39
C ALA A 228 25.47 -0.42 11.20
N ILE A 229 25.01 0.64 10.53
CA ILE A 229 25.63 1.19 9.32
C ILE A 229 25.79 2.71 9.39
N GLY A 230 26.89 3.23 8.83
CA GLY A 230 27.03 4.66 8.60
C GLY A 230 28.30 5.08 7.84
N ARG A 231 28.57 6.39 7.84
CA ARG A 231 29.79 7.00 7.25
C ARG A 231 29.98 6.68 5.75
N PHE A 232 28.96 6.94 4.95
CA PHE A 232 28.99 6.74 3.50
C PHE A 232 29.99 7.68 2.79
N GLN A 233 30.77 7.14 1.85
CA GLN A 233 31.69 7.90 1.00
C GLN A 233 31.65 7.37 -0.45
N PRO A 234 31.32 8.20 -1.46
CA PRO A 234 30.85 9.58 -1.31
C PRO A 234 29.52 9.63 -0.53
N GLU A 235 29.17 10.81 -0.01
CA GLU A 235 27.92 11.01 0.75
C GLU A 235 26.73 10.99 -0.22
N VAL A 236 26.40 9.81 -0.74
CA VAL A 236 25.24 9.59 -1.62
C VAL A 236 23.92 9.72 -0.87
N VAL A 237 23.97 9.46 0.44
CA VAL A 237 22.86 9.54 1.40
C VAL A 237 23.40 9.99 2.76
N SER A 238 22.71 10.90 3.43
CA SER A 238 23.12 11.40 4.75
C SER A 238 22.42 10.65 5.88
N ILE A 239 23.09 10.54 7.04
CA ILE A 239 22.45 10.12 8.29
C ILE A 239 21.89 11.38 8.96
N PRO A 240 20.58 11.42 9.28
CA PRO A 240 19.98 12.61 9.87
C PRO A 240 20.48 12.85 11.30
N ARG A 241 20.41 14.11 11.75
CA ARG A 241 20.74 14.47 13.13
C ARG A 241 19.67 14.03 14.13
N GLU A 242 18.42 14.05 13.70
CA GLU A 242 17.25 13.61 14.48
C GLU A 242 16.86 12.18 14.10
N SER A 243 16.28 11.44 15.06
CA SER A 243 15.79 10.09 14.78
C SER A 243 14.71 10.10 13.68
N LEU A 244 14.67 9.04 12.87
CA LEU A 244 13.66 8.89 11.80
C LEU A 244 12.24 8.91 12.36
N GLN A 245 12.04 8.26 13.52
CA GLN A 245 10.73 8.21 14.16
C GLN A 245 10.26 9.60 14.62
N GLN A 246 11.15 10.42 15.16
CA GLN A 246 10.81 11.77 15.59
C GLN A 246 10.40 12.66 14.41
N GLN A 247 11.12 12.57 13.28
CA GLN A 247 10.75 13.29 12.06
C GLN A 247 9.36 12.87 11.54
N ILE A 248 9.11 11.55 11.46
CA ILE A 248 7.81 11.00 11.07
C ILE A 248 6.70 11.51 12.00
N ASN A 249 6.93 11.49 13.32
CA ASN A 249 5.96 11.96 14.32
C ASN A 249 5.65 13.46 14.15
N ARG A 250 6.66 14.28 13.84
CA ARG A 250 6.47 15.73 13.60
C ARG A 250 5.68 16.02 12.32
N TRP A 251 5.95 15.33 11.22
CA TRP A 251 5.16 15.48 9.99
C TRP A 251 3.73 14.93 10.14
N SER A 252 3.58 13.82 10.87
CA SER A 252 2.27 13.28 11.25
C SER A 252 1.47 14.30 12.05
N ALA A 253 2.12 14.97 13.01
CA ALA A 253 1.51 16.06 13.76
C ALA A 253 1.12 17.24 12.86
N ALA A 254 1.98 17.64 11.91
CA ALA A 254 1.66 18.70 10.95
C ALA A 254 0.45 18.33 10.09
N ALA A 255 0.40 17.12 9.53
CA ALA A 255 -0.74 16.63 8.75
C ALA A 255 -2.04 16.66 9.58
N SER A 256 -1.98 16.17 10.83
CA SER A 256 -3.11 16.20 11.77
C SER A 256 -3.59 17.62 12.07
N LEU A 257 -2.69 18.59 12.27
CA LEU A 257 -3.06 19.99 12.49
C LEU A 257 -3.70 20.59 11.25
N VAL A 258 -3.15 20.31 10.06
CA VAL A 258 -3.73 20.82 8.82
C VAL A 258 -5.15 20.29 8.60
N GLU A 259 -5.38 19.00 8.86
CA GLU A 259 -6.71 18.41 8.75
C GLU A 259 -7.73 19.06 9.69
N GLN A 260 -7.36 19.24 10.96
CA GLN A 260 -8.23 19.76 12.02
C GLN A 260 -8.54 21.25 11.85
N PHE A 261 -7.51 22.04 11.50
CA PHE A 261 -7.59 23.50 11.47
C PHE A 261 -7.72 24.08 10.06
N LYS A 262 -7.76 23.24 9.02
CA LYS A 262 -7.89 23.64 7.61
C LYS A 262 -6.81 24.66 7.17
N ILE A 263 -5.56 24.38 7.57
CA ILE A 263 -4.40 25.27 7.35
C ILE A 263 -3.96 25.22 5.88
N ARG A 264 -4.63 26.01 5.02
CA ARG A 264 -4.35 26.05 3.56
C ARG A 264 -2.93 26.48 3.22
N SER A 265 -2.28 27.29 4.05
CA SER A 265 -0.90 27.75 3.85
C SER A 265 0.14 26.63 3.90
N ALA A 266 -0.19 25.46 4.47
CA ALA A 266 0.69 24.30 4.51
C ALA A 266 0.61 23.41 3.25
N ARG A 267 -0.36 23.66 2.37
CA ARG A 267 -0.70 22.79 1.23
C ARG A 267 0.52 22.46 0.36
N GLU A 268 1.22 23.48 -0.13
CA GLU A 268 2.35 23.30 -1.06
C GLU A 268 3.45 22.41 -0.47
N LYS A 269 3.76 22.60 0.81
CA LYS A 269 4.78 21.82 1.50
C LYS A 269 4.35 20.37 1.73
N MET A 270 3.08 20.13 2.07
CA MET A 270 2.56 18.77 2.21
C MET A 270 2.55 18.03 0.88
N VAL A 271 2.18 18.71 -0.22
CA VAL A 271 2.28 18.14 -1.57
C VAL A 271 3.72 17.76 -1.86
N ALA A 272 4.67 18.67 -1.64
CA ALA A 272 6.09 18.39 -1.85
C ALA A 272 6.62 17.21 -1.02
N LEU A 273 6.16 17.06 0.22
CA LEU A 273 6.52 15.92 1.09
C LEU A 273 5.89 14.62 0.58
N LEU A 274 4.62 14.66 0.19
CA LEU A 274 3.87 13.49 -0.27
C LEU A 274 4.34 12.98 -1.64
N SER A 275 4.87 13.88 -2.48
CA SER A 275 5.49 13.54 -3.77
C SER A 275 6.84 12.82 -3.62
N GLN A 276 7.39 12.65 -2.42
CA GLN A 276 8.63 11.91 -2.22
C GLN A 276 8.43 10.41 -2.51
N SER A 277 9.31 9.84 -3.33
CA SER A 277 9.27 8.42 -3.76
C SER A 277 9.17 7.47 -2.58
N ARG A 278 9.96 7.72 -1.54
CA ARG A 278 10.00 6.90 -0.32
C ARG A 278 9.63 7.75 0.86
N LEU A 279 8.47 7.44 1.43
CA LEU A 279 7.98 8.03 2.65
C LEU A 279 7.27 6.91 3.42
N ASP A 280 7.30 7.01 4.74
CA ASP A 280 6.61 6.06 5.61
C ASP A 280 5.14 5.89 5.16
N PRO A 281 4.62 4.65 4.99
CA PRO A 281 3.29 4.42 4.47
C PRO A 281 2.17 5.04 5.31
N LYS A 282 2.33 5.06 6.65
CA LYS A 282 1.36 5.70 7.54
C LYS A 282 1.40 7.21 7.32
N LEU A 283 2.58 7.81 7.27
CA LEU A 283 2.73 9.23 7.00
C LEU A 283 2.21 9.64 5.61
N LYS A 284 2.44 8.84 4.55
CA LYS A 284 1.85 9.09 3.22
C LYS A 284 0.33 9.21 3.30
N ASN A 285 -0.32 8.29 4.04
CA ASN A 285 -1.76 8.30 4.20
C ASN A 285 -2.27 9.51 5.01
N GLU A 286 -1.57 9.87 6.08
CA GLU A 286 -1.92 11.04 6.90
C GLU A 286 -1.81 12.35 6.10
N LEU A 287 -0.75 12.50 5.30
CA LEU A 287 -0.57 13.66 4.41
C LEU A 287 -1.64 13.69 3.31
N ALA A 288 -1.97 12.54 2.72
CA ALA A 288 -3.03 12.45 1.73
C ALA A 288 -4.39 12.85 2.32
N SER A 289 -4.75 12.31 3.50
CA SER A 289 -5.97 12.68 4.22
C SER A 289 -6.03 14.18 4.51
N ALA A 290 -4.93 14.76 5.01
CA ALA A 290 -4.86 16.19 5.30
C ALA A 290 -5.08 17.04 4.04
N LEU A 291 -4.46 16.68 2.91
CA LEU A 291 -4.60 17.38 1.64
C LEU A 291 -6.02 17.25 1.05
N ILE A 292 -6.61 16.06 1.10
CA ILE A 292 -8.02 15.83 0.71
C ILE A 292 -8.93 16.79 1.47
N SER A 293 -8.69 16.89 2.78
CA SER A 293 -9.47 17.72 3.68
C SER A 293 -9.39 19.23 3.37
N LEU A 294 -8.37 19.67 2.62
CA LEU A 294 -8.19 21.05 2.15
C LEU A 294 -8.79 21.27 0.76
N ASP A 295 -8.61 20.31 -0.14
CA ASP A 295 -8.89 20.43 -1.57
C ASP A 295 -10.32 20.02 -1.94
N GLY A 296 -11.08 19.42 -1.02
CA GLY A 296 -12.52 19.16 -1.18
C GLY A 296 -12.84 17.85 -1.88
N THR A 297 -11.89 16.91 -1.99
CA THR A 297 -12.15 15.54 -2.46
C THR A 297 -12.74 14.66 -1.34
N ASP A 298 -13.70 15.21 -0.59
CA ASP A 298 -14.24 14.63 0.65
C ASP A 298 -14.84 13.24 0.45
N ALA A 299 -15.36 12.95 -0.75
CA ALA A 299 -15.92 11.64 -1.13
C ALA A 299 -14.90 10.49 -1.10
N PHE A 300 -13.61 10.80 -1.02
CA PHE A 300 -12.53 9.80 -0.94
C PHE A 300 -11.74 9.88 0.35
N ARG A 301 -11.98 10.89 1.21
CA ARG A 301 -11.28 11.04 2.49
C ARG A 301 -11.31 9.78 3.34
N PRO A 302 -12.46 9.10 3.52
CA PRO A 302 -12.52 7.92 4.37
C PRO A 302 -11.92 6.66 3.72
N LEU A 303 -11.54 6.69 2.44
CA LEU A 303 -10.82 5.58 1.81
C LEU A 303 -9.35 5.47 2.26
N PHE A 304 -8.85 6.44 3.03
CA PHE A 304 -7.47 6.44 3.49
C PHE A 304 -7.36 5.89 4.94
N PRO A 305 -6.45 4.94 5.20
CA PRO A 305 -5.43 4.42 4.28
C PRO A 305 -6.00 3.47 3.22
N LEU A 306 -5.61 3.65 1.95
CA LEU A 306 -5.97 2.71 0.90
C LEU A 306 -5.41 1.32 1.27
N PRO A 307 -6.13 0.22 0.99
CA PRO A 307 -5.63 -1.11 1.28
C PRO A 307 -4.28 -1.32 0.58
N VAL A 308 -3.22 -1.46 1.36
CA VAL A 308 -1.85 -1.61 0.84
C VAL A 308 -1.68 -3.06 0.39
N SER A 309 -1.36 -3.26 -0.90
CA SER A 309 -0.99 -4.58 -1.39
C SER A 309 0.46 -4.90 -1.03
N ARG A 310 0.74 -6.17 -0.71
CA ARG A 310 2.09 -6.67 -0.39
C ARG A 310 3.03 -6.67 -1.60
N ASN A 311 2.51 -6.38 -2.80
CA ASN A 311 3.31 -6.24 -4.01
C ASN A 311 3.93 -4.82 -4.06
N PRO A 312 5.25 -4.64 -4.21
CA PRO A 312 5.86 -3.34 -4.39
C PRO A 312 5.27 -2.50 -5.54
N ALA A 313 4.67 -3.14 -6.57
CA ALA A 313 3.90 -2.45 -7.60
C ALA A 313 2.66 -1.70 -7.06
N ALA A 314 2.09 -2.12 -5.93
CA ALA A 314 0.98 -1.44 -5.26
C ALA A 314 1.35 -0.10 -4.64
N GLY A 315 2.65 0.13 -4.37
CA GLY A 315 3.14 1.46 -4.00
C GLY A 315 2.83 2.50 -5.08
N SER A 316 2.88 2.10 -6.36
CA SER A 316 2.50 2.97 -7.48
C SER A 316 1.01 3.29 -7.51
N PHE A 317 0.15 2.34 -7.11
CA PHE A 317 -1.30 2.54 -7.12
C PHE A 317 -1.73 3.56 -6.07
N GLN A 318 -1.35 3.34 -4.82
CA GLN A 318 -1.65 4.27 -3.73
C GLN A 318 -1.12 5.67 -4.06
N GLN A 319 0.11 5.74 -4.60
CA GLN A 319 0.70 6.98 -5.05
C GLN A 319 -0.09 7.63 -6.20
N ALA A 320 -0.54 6.87 -7.19
CA ALA A 320 -1.37 7.39 -8.29
C ALA A 320 -2.72 7.92 -7.80
N VAL A 321 -3.35 7.27 -6.80
CA VAL A 321 -4.59 7.78 -6.19
C VAL A 321 -4.33 9.07 -5.44
N ILE A 322 -3.24 9.12 -4.67
CA ILE A 322 -2.81 10.32 -3.97
C ILE A 322 -2.54 11.46 -4.95
N GLU A 323 -1.84 11.20 -6.06
CA GLU A 323 -1.58 12.18 -7.11
C GLU A 323 -2.88 12.66 -7.78
N ALA A 324 -3.78 11.74 -8.12
CA ALA A 324 -5.08 12.08 -8.69
C ALA A 324 -5.91 12.99 -7.76
N VAL A 325 -5.82 12.74 -6.45
CA VAL A 325 -6.41 13.57 -5.40
C VAL A 325 -5.76 14.95 -5.33
N ILE A 326 -4.42 15.03 -5.31
CA ILE A 326 -3.67 16.30 -5.29
C ILE A 326 -4.02 17.16 -6.52
N GLU A 327 -4.18 16.51 -7.68
CA GLU A 327 -4.57 17.11 -8.94
C GLU A 327 -6.10 17.36 -9.06
N GLN A 328 -6.89 16.97 -8.05
CA GLN A 328 -8.35 17.10 -8.02
C GLN A 328 -9.07 16.41 -9.21
N LYS A 329 -8.54 15.28 -9.68
CA LYS A 329 -9.09 14.50 -10.81
C LYS A 329 -9.96 13.35 -10.31
N GLN A 330 -11.21 13.64 -9.96
CA GLN A 330 -12.17 12.66 -9.44
C GLN A 330 -12.40 11.45 -10.38
N ASP A 331 -12.49 11.68 -11.70
CA ASP A 331 -12.63 10.59 -12.67
C ASP A 331 -11.42 9.65 -12.67
N ARG A 332 -10.22 10.21 -12.51
CA ARG A 332 -8.99 9.42 -12.38
C ARG A 332 -8.99 8.57 -11.11
N VAL A 333 -9.52 9.10 -10.00
CA VAL A 333 -9.70 8.31 -8.76
C VAL A 333 -10.66 7.15 -8.99
N ASP A 334 -11.79 7.38 -9.68
CA ASP A 334 -12.75 6.33 -10.01
C ASP A 334 -12.13 5.22 -10.88
N ASP A 335 -11.38 5.59 -11.91
CA ASP A 335 -10.68 4.63 -12.77
C ASP A 335 -9.59 3.84 -12.02
N LEU A 336 -8.88 4.50 -11.12
CA LEU A 336 -7.93 3.85 -10.22
C LEU A 336 -8.66 2.87 -9.28
N MET A 337 -9.83 3.22 -8.74
CA MET A 337 -10.62 2.31 -7.91
C MET A 337 -11.08 1.07 -8.69
N LYS A 338 -11.53 1.23 -9.94
CA LYS A 338 -11.84 0.09 -10.83
C LYS A 338 -10.60 -0.78 -11.04
N GLN A 339 -9.44 -0.15 -11.25
CA GLN A 339 -8.17 -0.87 -11.39
C GLN A 339 -7.80 -1.64 -10.11
N ALA A 340 -7.99 -1.05 -8.93
CA ALA A 340 -7.78 -1.73 -7.65
C ALA A 340 -8.66 -2.96 -7.51
N PHE A 341 -9.97 -2.87 -7.80
CA PHE A 341 -10.85 -4.04 -7.75
C PHE A 341 -10.43 -5.14 -8.73
N LYS A 342 -9.82 -4.80 -9.87
CA LYS A 342 -9.29 -5.79 -10.83
C LYS A 342 -7.97 -6.42 -10.40
N LEU A 343 -7.12 -5.68 -9.69
CA LEU A 343 -5.76 -6.12 -9.32
C LEU A 343 -5.66 -6.70 -7.92
N TYR A 344 -6.52 -6.27 -6.99
CA TYR A 344 -6.42 -6.63 -5.59
C TYR A 344 -6.95 -8.05 -5.35
N PRO A 345 -6.28 -8.85 -4.48
CA PRO A 345 -6.85 -10.09 -3.99
C PRO A 345 -8.12 -9.85 -3.17
N SER A 346 -8.91 -10.91 -2.98
CA SER A 346 -10.21 -10.93 -2.30
C SER A 346 -10.23 -10.15 -1.01
N ARG A 347 -9.26 -10.39 -0.13
CA ARG A 347 -9.20 -9.77 1.18
C ARG A 347 -9.10 -8.23 1.07
N LEU A 348 -8.30 -7.73 0.14
CA LEU A 348 -8.15 -6.30 -0.09
C LEU A 348 -9.36 -5.71 -0.82
N GLN A 349 -10.02 -6.46 -1.71
CA GLN A 349 -11.29 -6.04 -2.31
C GLN A 349 -12.41 -5.91 -1.26
N SER A 350 -12.52 -6.86 -0.32
CA SER A 350 -13.53 -6.77 0.76
C SER A 350 -13.29 -5.55 1.65
N ALA A 351 -12.04 -5.27 2.01
CA ALA A 351 -11.69 -4.05 2.74
C ALA A 351 -12.05 -2.79 1.94
N LEU A 352 -11.65 -2.73 0.66
CA LEU A 352 -11.95 -1.60 -0.22
C LEU A 352 -13.46 -1.39 -0.39
N ALA A 353 -14.23 -2.47 -0.58
CA ALA A 353 -15.67 -2.42 -0.74
C ALA A 353 -16.38 -1.87 0.49
N ALA A 354 -15.93 -2.25 1.70
CA ALA A 354 -16.47 -1.74 2.94
C ALA A 354 -16.25 -0.23 3.10
N GLU A 355 -15.08 0.28 2.68
CA GLU A 355 -14.79 1.71 2.70
C GLU A 355 -15.56 2.47 1.62
N VAL A 356 -15.66 1.91 0.41
CA VAL A 356 -16.44 2.49 -0.70
C VAL A 356 -17.91 2.57 -0.33
N ALA A 357 -18.50 1.52 0.27
CA ALA A 357 -19.92 1.49 0.61
C ALA A 357 -20.33 2.58 1.61
N GLN A 358 -19.39 3.05 2.44
CA GLN A 358 -19.62 4.14 3.40
C GLN A 358 -19.58 5.55 2.76
N GLN A 359 -19.16 5.67 1.51
CA GLN A 359 -19.06 6.97 0.82
C GLN A 359 -20.41 7.45 0.28
N PRO A 360 -20.56 8.78 0.08
CA PRO A 360 -21.65 9.33 -0.72
C PRO A 360 -21.71 8.67 -2.11
N ASN A 361 -22.86 8.09 -2.46
CA ASN A 361 -23.09 7.30 -3.68
C ASN A 361 -22.18 6.07 -3.83
N GLY A 362 -21.49 5.65 -2.77
CA GLY A 362 -20.52 4.58 -2.81
C GLY A 362 -21.13 3.20 -2.99
N MET A 363 -22.27 2.94 -2.34
CA MET A 363 -23.04 1.71 -2.54
C MET A 363 -23.50 1.55 -3.99
N GLU A 364 -23.98 2.63 -4.62
CA GLU A 364 -24.39 2.64 -6.02
C GLU A 364 -23.21 2.33 -6.96
N ARG A 365 -22.03 2.91 -6.70
CA ARG A 365 -20.80 2.57 -7.44
C ARG A 365 -20.40 1.12 -7.26
N LEU A 366 -20.46 0.59 -6.04
CA LEU A 366 -20.10 -0.80 -5.77
C LEU A 366 -21.04 -1.78 -6.50
N ILE A 367 -22.34 -1.50 -6.52
CA ILE A 367 -23.34 -2.27 -7.29
C ILE A 367 -23.07 -2.16 -8.79
N ALA A 368 -22.72 -0.97 -9.29
CA ALA A 368 -22.33 -0.80 -10.68
C ALA A 368 -21.07 -1.60 -11.05
N TYR A 369 -20.04 -1.58 -10.21
CA TYR A 369 -18.82 -2.37 -10.39
C TYR A 369 -19.09 -3.87 -10.37
N ALA A 370 -19.93 -4.33 -9.45
CA ALA A 370 -20.37 -5.72 -9.38
C ALA A 370 -21.16 -6.12 -10.66
N GLY A 371 -22.09 -5.29 -11.10
CA GLY A 371 -22.89 -5.54 -12.30
C GLY A 371 -22.04 -5.64 -13.57
N GLN A 372 -21.01 -4.81 -13.68
CA GLN A 372 -20.05 -4.80 -14.80
C GLN A 372 -18.99 -5.91 -14.72
N GLY A 373 -18.87 -6.61 -13.58
CA GLY A 373 -17.82 -7.60 -13.34
C GLY A 373 -16.44 -7.00 -13.05
N ILE A 374 -16.38 -5.71 -12.70
CA ILE A 374 -15.15 -5.04 -12.23
C ILE A 374 -14.82 -5.52 -10.81
N ALA A 375 -15.84 -5.72 -9.99
CA ALA A 375 -15.73 -6.24 -8.64
C ALA A 375 -16.57 -7.51 -8.50
N SER A 376 -16.22 -8.39 -7.56
CA SER A 376 -17.03 -9.59 -7.31
C SER A 376 -18.39 -9.22 -6.71
N PRO A 377 -19.52 -9.71 -7.24
CA PRO A 377 -20.83 -9.46 -6.64
C PRO A 377 -20.98 -10.11 -5.25
N HIS A 378 -20.12 -11.07 -4.87
CA HIS A 378 -20.06 -11.60 -3.50
C HIS A 378 -19.74 -10.53 -2.45
N LEU A 379 -19.10 -9.40 -2.84
CA LEU A 379 -18.87 -8.27 -1.95
C LEU A 379 -20.19 -7.69 -1.41
N LEU A 380 -21.28 -7.77 -2.19
CA LEU A 380 -22.61 -7.31 -1.77
C LEU A 380 -23.25 -8.22 -0.71
N ALA A 381 -22.74 -9.45 -0.54
CA ALA A 381 -23.20 -10.40 0.46
C ALA A 381 -22.46 -10.27 1.80
N GLU A 382 -21.35 -9.52 1.84
CA GLU A 382 -20.58 -9.27 3.06
C GLU A 382 -21.48 -8.63 4.13
N PRO A 383 -21.42 -9.05 5.40
CA PRO A 383 -22.41 -8.66 6.41
C PRO A 383 -22.60 -7.14 6.54
N ALA A 384 -21.51 -6.37 6.54
CA ALA A 384 -21.56 -4.92 6.67
C ALA A 384 -22.29 -4.25 5.48
N ILE A 385 -21.96 -4.67 4.26
CA ILE A 385 -22.51 -4.12 3.02
C ILE A 385 -23.97 -4.55 2.86
N ARG A 386 -24.27 -5.84 3.12
CA ARG A 386 -25.63 -6.38 3.07
C ARG A 386 -26.57 -5.68 4.03
N ASN A 387 -26.13 -5.42 5.26
CA ASN A 387 -26.93 -4.68 6.24
C ASN A 387 -27.23 -3.26 5.76
N GLN A 388 -26.25 -2.56 5.17
CA GLN A 388 -26.46 -1.23 4.59
C GLN A 388 -27.47 -1.25 3.42
N ILE A 389 -27.35 -2.24 2.51
CA ILE A 389 -28.31 -2.42 1.41
C ILE A 389 -29.71 -2.62 1.96
N GLN A 390 -29.89 -3.48 2.97
CA GLN A 390 -31.19 -3.76 3.59
C GLN A 390 -31.79 -2.53 4.31
N GLN A 391 -30.95 -1.69 4.90
CA GLN A 391 -31.37 -0.47 5.59
C GLN A 391 -31.60 0.72 4.64
N SER A 392 -31.11 0.65 3.39
CA SER A 392 -31.29 1.71 2.40
C SER A 392 -32.77 2.03 2.14
N SER A 393 -33.13 3.31 2.02
CA SER A 393 -34.47 3.72 1.56
C SER A 393 -34.64 3.59 0.05
N ASP A 394 -33.56 3.40 -0.71
CA ASP A 394 -33.59 3.24 -2.16
C ASP A 394 -33.99 1.81 -2.55
N MET A 395 -35.22 1.68 -3.05
CA MET A 395 -35.79 0.41 -3.51
C MET A 395 -35.16 -0.11 -4.80
N GLN A 396 -34.69 0.77 -5.69
CA GLN A 396 -34.04 0.35 -6.94
C GLN A 396 -32.66 -0.23 -6.65
N LEU A 397 -31.90 0.41 -5.76
CA LEU A 397 -30.62 -0.07 -5.28
C LEU A 397 -30.74 -1.48 -4.68
N LYS A 398 -31.70 -1.66 -3.77
CA LYS A 398 -32.02 -2.97 -3.17
C LYS A 398 -32.29 -4.03 -4.22
N HIS A 399 -33.18 -3.72 -5.17
CA HIS A 399 -33.56 -4.66 -6.21
C HIS A 399 -32.37 -5.07 -7.08
N ARG A 400 -31.54 -4.12 -7.51
CA ARG A 400 -30.33 -4.40 -8.31
C ARG A 400 -29.33 -5.26 -7.54
N ALA A 401 -29.11 -4.97 -6.26
CA ALA A 401 -28.22 -5.78 -5.43
C ALA A 401 -28.75 -7.21 -5.27
N GLU A 402 -30.05 -7.39 -5.01
CA GLU A 402 -30.67 -8.70 -4.88
C GLU A 402 -30.62 -9.51 -6.18
N GLN A 403 -30.83 -8.87 -7.34
CA GLN A 403 -30.69 -9.51 -8.65
C GLN A 403 -29.28 -10.06 -8.86
N LEU A 404 -28.25 -9.26 -8.54
CA LEU A 404 -26.86 -9.70 -8.66
C LEU A 404 -26.56 -10.87 -7.72
N LEU A 405 -27.04 -10.81 -6.47
CA LEU A 405 -26.81 -11.87 -5.49
C LEU A 405 -27.52 -13.18 -5.83
N LYS A 406 -28.74 -13.13 -6.38
CA LYS A 406 -29.50 -14.32 -6.81
C LYS A 406 -28.85 -15.03 -7.99
N ALA A 407 -28.13 -14.30 -8.84
CA ALA A 407 -27.46 -14.85 -10.00
C ALA A 407 -26.13 -15.57 -9.65
N LEU A 408 -25.61 -15.41 -8.43
CA LEU A 408 -24.30 -15.96 -8.07
C LEU A 408 -24.35 -17.47 -7.82
N PRO A 409 -23.34 -18.24 -8.28
CA PRO A 409 -23.12 -19.59 -7.77
C PRO A 409 -22.77 -19.54 -6.27
N PRO A 410 -23.03 -20.62 -5.50
CA PRO A 410 -22.58 -20.72 -4.12
C PRO A 410 -21.06 -20.57 -4.04
N ARG A 411 -20.56 -19.79 -3.06
CA ARG A 411 -19.11 -19.71 -2.82
C ARG A 411 -18.62 -21.05 -2.29
N GLU A 412 -17.83 -21.75 -3.08
CA GLU A 412 -17.29 -23.04 -2.67
C GLU A 412 -16.18 -22.86 -1.63
N LYS A 413 -16.45 -23.30 -0.40
CA LYS A 413 -15.48 -23.24 0.70
C LYS A 413 -14.15 -23.90 0.33
N GLN A 414 -14.22 -25.02 -0.40
CA GLN A 414 -13.06 -25.78 -0.85
C GLN A 414 -12.13 -24.96 -1.74
N ILE A 415 -12.66 -24.15 -2.66
CA ILE A 415 -11.85 -23.30 -3.55
C ILE A 415 -11.04 -22.29 -2.72
N GLN A 416 -11.65 -21.70 -1.69
CA GLN A 416 -10.97 -20.74 -0.81
C GLN A 416 -9.88 -21.41 0.04
N GLU A 417 -10.15 -22.61 0.56
CA GLU A 417 -9.17 -23.42 1.29
C GLU A 417 -7.99 -23.80 0.37
N ASN A 418 -8.26 -24.19 -0.88
CA ASN A 418 -7.23 -24.50 -1.87
C ASN A 418 -6.36 -23.26 -2.20
N ILE A 419 -6.97 -22.09 -2.42
CA ILE A 419 -6.22 -20.85 -2.67
C ILE A 419 -5.29 -20.53 -1.50
N ALA A 420 -5.80 -20.60 -0.26
CA ALA A 420 -4.99 -20.33 0.93
C ALA A 420 -3.83 -21.33 1.09
N GLN A 421 -4.11 -22.62 0.87
CA GLN A 421 -3.11 -23.68 0.93
C GLN A 421 -1.99 -23.48 -0.09
N HIS A 422 -2.34 -23.22 -1.36
CA HIS A 422 -1.36 -23.00 -2.43
C HIS A 422 -0.59 -21.68 -2.25
N LEU A 423 -1.23 -20.63 -1.73
CA LEU A 423 -0.53 -19.38 -1.41
C LEU A 423 0.56 -19.61 -0.35
N GLN A 424 0.25 -20.38 0.69
CA GLN A 424 1.19 -20.67 1.78
C GLN A 424 2.33 -21.59 1.33
N SER A 425 2.06 -22.58 0.49
CA SER A 425 3.05 -23.56 0.06
C SER A 425 3.87 -23.15 -1.16
N HIS A 426 3.52 -22.08 -1.88
CA HIS A 426 4.21 -21.72 -3.13
C HIS A 426 5.74 -21.62 -3.00
N ALA A 427 6.24 -21.04 -1.91
CA ALA A 427 7.68 -20.88 -1.67
C ALA A 427 8.43 -22.19 -1.39
N SER A 428 7.73 -23.31 -1.12
CA SER A 428 8.34 -24.62 -0.91
C SER A 428 8.51 -25.44 -2.19
N PHE A 429 8.04 -24.95 -3.34
CA PHE A 429 8.21 -25.63 -4.63
C PHE A 429 9.48 -25.15 -5.34
N GLU A 430 10.16 -26.07 -6.02
CA GLU A 430 11.21 -25.73 -6.98
C GLU A 430 10.54 -25.27 -8.29
N LEU A 431 10.48 -23.95 -8.49
CA LEU A 431 9.72 -23.35 -9.58
C LEU A 431 10.47 -23.42 -10.92
N SER A 432 9.83 -23.98 -11.95
CA SER A 432 10.34 -24.00 -13.33
C SER A 432 9.47 -23.15 -14.26
N VAL A 433 10.03 -22.03 -14.72
CA VAL A 433 9.40 -21.11 -15.68
C VAL A 433 9.19 -21.77 -17.03
N GLU A 434 10.13 -22.63 -17.46
CA GLU A 434 10.03 -23.37 -18.72
C GLU A 434 8.87 -24.36 -18.71
N ASN A 435 8.73 -25.13 -17.61
CA ASN A 435 7.58 -26.01 -17.43
C ASN A 435 6.28 -25.21 -17.37
N GLY A 436 6.30 -24.08 -16.66
CA GLY A 436 5.14 -23.18 -16.55
C GLY A 436 4.65 -22.68 -17.90
N LYS A 437 5.58 -22.33 -18.79
CA LYS A 437 5.28 -21.97 -20.18
C LYS A 437 4.63 -23.11 -20.94
N ALA A 438 5.13 -24.35 -20.81
CA ALA A 438 4.53 -25.52 -21.45
C ALA A 438 3.10 -25.78 -20.92
N VAL A 439 2.87 -25.59 -19.62
CA VAL A 439 1.53 -25.67 -19.02
C VAL A 439 0.61 -24.59 -19.58
N PHE A 440 1.10 -23.35 -19.73
CA PHE A 440 0.35 -22.25 -20.33
C PHE A 440 -0.04 -22.54 -21.79
N GLU A 441 0.91 -22.97 -22.62
CA GLU A 441 0.67 -23.29 -24.03
C GLU A 441 -0.37 -24.40 -24.21
N LYS A 442 -0.38 -25.40 -23.31
CA LYS A 442 -1.31 -26.51 -23.36
C LYS A 442 -2.72 -26.16 -22.87
N ASN A 443 -2.83 -25.38 -21.79
CA ASN A 443 -4.10 -25.23 -21.06
C ASN A 443 -4.73 -23.83 -21.16
N CYS A 444 -3.93 -22.80 -21.41
CA CYS A 444 -4.39 -21.40 -21.37
C CYS A 444 -4.38 -20.75 -22.76
N ALA A 445 -3.42 -21.10 -23.62
CA ALA A 445 -3.24 -20.46 -24.93
C ALA A 445 -4.38 -20.70 -25.93
N VAL A 446 -5.25 -21.69 -25.67
CA VAL A 446 -6.49 -21.91 -26.45
C VAL A 446 -7.44 -20.72 -26.36
N CYS A 447 -7.41 -19.98 -25.25
CA CYS A 447 -8.32 -18.87 -25.00
C CYS A 447 -7.61 -17.53 -24.78
N HIS A 448 -6.39 -17.56 -24.25
CA HIS A 448 -5.66 -16.36 -23.83
C HIS A 448 -4.40 -16.13 -24.67
N GLN A 449 -4.11 -14.85 -24.90
CA GLN A 449 -2.90 -14.40 -25.55
C GLN A 449 -1.91 -13.85 -24.51
N LEU A 450 -0.63 -14.18 -24.66
CA LEU A 450 0.48 -13.65 -23.87
C LEU A 450 1.71 -13.45 -24.77
N ALA A 451 2.27 -12.24 -24.77
CA ALA A 451 3.36 -11.82 -25.64
C ALA A 451 3.09 -12.18 -27.13
N GLY A 452 1.87 -11.90 -27.59
CA GLY A 452 1.42 -12.19 -28.96
C GLY A 452 1.11 -13.66 -29.27
N LYS A 453 1.33 -14.60 -28.34
CA LYS A 453 1.09 -16.05 -28.55
C LYS A 453 -0.20 -16.52 -27.90
N GLY A 454 -0.95 -17.39 -28.60
CA GLY A 454 -2.25 -17.91 -28.16
C GLY A 454 -3.43 -17.23 -28.86
N ALA A 455 -4.64 -17.54 -28.43
CA ALA A 455 -5.88 -17.01 -29.00
C ALA A 455 -6.40 -15.79 -28.22
N LEU A 456 -7.22 -14.97 -28.88
CA LEU A 456 -7.88 -13.82 -28.27
C LEU A 456 -9.38 -14.09 -28.04
N VAL A 457 -9.68 -15.18 -27.32
CA VAL A 457 -11.06 -15.53 -26.93
C VAL A 457 -11.40 -14.80 -25.62
N GLY A 458 -10.60 -15.04 -24.59
CA GLY A 458 -10.60 -14.32 -23.33
C GLY A 458 -9.69 -13.09 -23.36
N PRO A 459 -9.49 -12.42 -22.21
CA PRO A 459 -8.61 -11.27 -22.12
C PRO A 459 -7.15 -11.64 -22.41
N GLN A 460 -6.40 -10.71 -23.03
CA GLN A 460 -4.94 -10.80 -23.10
C GLN A 460 -4.31 -10.77 -21.68
N LEU A 461 -3.19 -11.45 -21.51
CA LEU A 461 -2.50 -11.62 -20.23
C LEU A 461 -1.17 -10.87 -20.14
N ASP A 462 -0.91 -9.93 -21.05
CA ASP A 462 0.27 -9.06 -20.96
C ASP A 462 0.22 -8.20 -19.70
N GLY A 463 1.30 -8.24 -18.91
CA GLY A 463 1.38 -7.57 -17.62
C GLY A 463 0.61 -8.26 -16.48
N ILE A 464 0.12 -9.50 -16.66
CA ILE A 464 -0.68 -10.22 -15.65
C ILE A 464 0.06 -10.43 -14.32
N GLY A 465 1.40 -10.52 -14.35
CA GLY A 465 2.24 -10.66 -13.16
C GLY A 465 2.10 -9.51 -12.16
N ASN A 466 1.65 -8.33 -12.61
CA ASN A 466 1.39 -7.18 -11.73
C ASN A 466 0.25 -7.43 -10.72
N ARG A 467 -0.62 -8.42 -10.97
CA ARG A 467 -1.67 -8.84 -10.02
C ARG A 467 -1.08 -9.51 -8.77
N GLY A 468 0.11 -10.08 -8.88
CA GLY A 468 0.75 -10.85 -7.81
C GLY A 468 0.14 -12.24 -7.61
N LEU A 469 0.84 -13.06 -6.82
CA LEU A 469 0.55 -14.49 -6.66
C LEU A 469 -0.86 -14.77 -6.12
N GLU A 470 -1.27 -14.08 -5.06
CA GLU A 470 -2.57 -14.30 -4.40
C GLU A 470 -3.73 -14.06 -5.37
N ARG A 471 -3.67 -12.95 -6.13
CA ARG A 471 -4.72 -12.63 -7.10
C ARG A 471 -4.70 -13.59 -8.30
N LEU A 472 -3.53 -14.00 -8.77
CA LEU A 472 -3.41 -14.99 -9.84
C LEU A 472 -4.02 -16.33 -9.44
N LEU A 473 -3.77 -16.80 -8.22
CA LEU A 473 -4.40 -18.01 -7.68
C LEU A 473 -5.93 -17.89 -7.68
N GLU A 474 -6.48 -16.75 -7.27
CA GLU A 474 -7.92 -16.52 -7.34
C GLU A 474 -8.46 -16.54 -8.77
N ASP A 475 -7.81 -15.83 -9.70
CA ASP A 475 -8.26 -15.76 -11.11
C ASP A 475 -8.24 -17.15 -11.77
N VAL A 476 -7.28 -18.00 -11.40
CA VAL A 476 -7.07 -19.33 -11.96
C VAL A 476 -7.98 -20.40 -11.34
N LEU A 477 -8.18 -20.34 -10.02
CA LEU A 477 -8.92 -21.35 -9.26
C LEU A 477 -10.40 -21.00 -9.07
N ASP A 478 -10.76 -19.72 -9.21
CA ASP A 478 -12.14 -19.21 -9.08
C ASP A 478 -12.48 -18.27 -10.25
N PRO A 479 -12.51 -18.77 -11.51
CA PRO A 479 -12.70 -17.92 -12.69
C PRO A 479 -14.09 -17.28 -12.79
N ASN A 480 -15.06 -17.73 -11.97
CA ASN A 480 -16.42 -17.19 -11.91
C ASN A 480 -16.59 -16.08 -10.86
N ARG A 481 -15.54 -15.80 -10.06
CA ARG A 481 -15.60 -14.86 -8.94
C ARG A 481 -16.00 -13.44 -9.35
N ALA A 482 -15.45 -12.96 -10.46
CA ALA A 482 -15.70 -11.63 -11.02
C ALA A 482 -15.55 -11.69 -12.55
N VAL A 483 -16.66 -11.94 -13.24
CA VAL A 483 -16.70 -12.07 -14.70
C VAL A 483 -17.18 -10.77 -15.33
N ASP A 484 -16.27 -10.11 -16.05
CA ASP A 484 -16.57 -8.93 -16.87
C ASP A 484 -17.72 -9.27 -17.84
N ILE A 485 -18.64 -8.33 -18.03
CA ILE A 485 -19.82 -8.53 -18.86
C ILE A 485 -19.50 -8.99 -20.29
N ASN A 486 -18.33 -8.60 -20.80
CA ASN A 486 -17.87 -8.97 -22.14
C ASN A 486 -17.32 -10.39 -22.25
N PHE A 487 -17.10 -11.08 -21.13
CA PHE A 487 -16.60 -12.46 -21.06
C PHE A 487 -17.61 -13.45 -20.45
N ARG A 488 -18.85 -13.00 -20.27
CA ARG A 488 -19.96 -13.83 -19.80
C ARG A 488 -20.48 -14.75 -20.89
N THR A 489 -20.67 -16.01 -20.52
CA THR A 489 -21.26 -17.02 -21.41
C THR A 489 -22.71 -16.68 -21.72
N THR A 490 -23.13 -17.01 -22.95
CA THR A 490 -24.51 -16.84 -23.41
C THR A 490 -25.04 -18.22 -23.80
N THR A 491 -26.21 -18.55 -23.29
CA THR A 491 -26.99 -19.71 -23.73
C THR A 491 -28.02 -19.23 -24.74
N VAL A 492 -28.09 -19.94 -25.87
CA VAL A 492 -29.04 -19.66 -26.95
C VAL A 492 -29.88 -20.91 -27.18
N ILE A 493 -31.20 -20.75 -27.13
CA ILE A 493 -32.17 -21.77 -27.50
C ILE A 493 -32.72 -21.37 -28.86
N THR A 494 -32.61 -22.28 -29.84
CA THR A 494 -33.15 -22.04 -31.18
C THR A 494 -34.59 -22.52 -31.30
N ASP A 495 -35.34 -22.04 -32.29
CA ASP A 495 -36.70 -22.50 -32.61
C ASP A 495 -36.79 -24.02 -32.84
N ALA A 496 -35.68 -24.65 -33.25
CA ALA A 496 -35.55 -26.09 -33.42
C ALA A 496 -35.30 -26.86 -32.10
N GLY A 497 -35.37 -26.20 -30.94
CA GLY A 497 -35.10 -26.76 -29.62
C GLY A 497 -33.63 -27.07 -29.33
N ARG A 498 -32.69 -26.68 -30.20
CA ARG A 498 -31.25 -26.84 -29.96
C ARG A 498 -30.74 -25.81 -28.97
N ILE A 499 -29.88 -26.25 -28.05
CA ILE A 499 -29.25 -25.39 -27.04
C ILE A 499 -27.77 -25.25 -27.37
N PHE A 500 -27.32 -24.00 -27.50
CA PHE A 500 -25.92 -23.64 -27.68
C PHE A 500 -25.43 -22.83 -26.49
N SER A 501 -24.17 -22.98 -26.12
CA SER A 501 -23.53 -22.17 -25.09
C SER A 501 -22.15 -21.73 -25.56
N GLY A 502 -21.86 -20.44 -25.41
CA GLY A 502 -20.57 -19.88 -25.81
C GLY A 502 -20.46 -18.40 -25.49
N LEU A 503 -19.28 -17.84 -25.75
CA LEU A 503 -19.02 -16.42 -25.62
C LEU A 503 -19.40 -15.69 -26.90
N LYS A 504 -20.34 -14.71 -26.84
CA LYS A 504 -20.68 -13.87 -28.00
C LYS A 504 -19.47 -13.01 -28.37
N LYS A 505 -18.91 -13.20 -29.57
CA LYS A 505 -17.75 -12.45 -30.06
C LYS A 505 -18.15 -11.20 -30.83
N ARG A 506 -19.09 -11.37 -31.76
CA ARG A 506 -19.50 -10.32 -32.70
C ARG A 506 -20.86 -10.63 -33.30
N GLU A 507 -21.39 -9.62 -33.97
CA GLU A 507 -22.65 -9.66 -34.68
C GLU A 507 -22.39 -9.22 -36.12
N GLU A 508 -22.74 -10.08 -37.08
CA GLU A 508 -22.44 -9.88 -38.49
C GLU A 508 -23.74 -9.95 -39.30
N GLY A 509 -24.35 -8.79 -39.54
CA GLY A 509 -25.62 -8.70 -40.26
C GLY A 509 -26.73 -9.50 -39.57
N ALA A 510 -27.12 -10.62 -40.19
CA ALA A 510 -28.21 -11.49 -39.71
C ALA A 510 -27.74 -12.64 -38.80
N VAL A 511 -26.44 -12.79 -38.53
CA VAL A 511 -25.91 -13.87 -37.67
C VAL A 511 -25.20 -13.33 -36.42
N LEU A 512 -25.26 -14.11 -35.34
CA LEU A 512 -24.46 -13.94 -34.14
C LEU A 512 -23.32 -14.95 -34.15
N VAL A 513 -22.09 -14.48 -33.88
CA VAL A 513 -20.91 -15.35 -33.80
C VAL A 513 -20.51 -15.57 -32.35
N PHE A 514 -20.34 -16.83 -31.97
CA PHE A 514 -19.96 -17.28 -30.64
C PHE A 514 -18.69 -18.12 -30.69
N VAL A 515 -18.02 -18.26 -29.54
CA VAL A 515 -16.91 -19.19 -29.34
C VAL A 515 -17.24 -20.17 -28.21
N ASP A 516 -17.01 -21.46 -28.44
CA ASP A 516 -17.19 -22.51 -27.43
C ASP A 516 -15.97 -22.67 -26.51
N THR A 517 -16.07 -23.57 -25.52
CA THR A 517 -15.00 -23.85 -24.54
C THR A 517 -13.73 -24.45 -25.15
N LYS A 518 -13.77 -24.87 -26.43
CA LYS A 518 -12.62 -25.39 -27.18
C LYS A 518 -11.97 -24.32 -28.07
N GLY A 519 -12.44 -23.08 -28.00
CA GLY A 519 -11.97 -21.98 -28.85
C GLY A 519 -12.53 -22.03 -30.28
N LYS A 520 -13.55 -22.85 -30.54
CA LYS A 520 -14.14 -22.98 -31.89
C LYS A 520 -15.27 -21.97 -32.08
N GLU A 521 -15.22 -21.23 -33.19
CA GLU A 521 -16.31 -20.35 -33.58
C GLU A 521 -17.52 -21.13 -34.13
N PHE A 522 -18.71 -20.66 -33.78
CA PHE A 522 -19.97 -21.10 -34.38
C PHE A 522 -20.91 -19.91 -34.57
N THR A 523 -21.83 -20.01 -35.53
CA THR A 523 -22.74 -18.95 -35.90
C THR A 523 -24.19 -19.39 -35.74
N ILE A 524 -25.03 -18.50 -35.22
CA ILE A 524 -26.49 -18.71 -35.11
C ILE A 524 -27.18 -17.57 -35.84
N ALA A 525 -28.11 -17.90 -36.75
CA ALA A 525 -28.91 -16.88 -37.42
C ALA A 525 -29.92 -16.28 -36.43
N LYS A 526 -30.05 -14.94 -36.41
CA LYS A 526 -30.89 -14.23 -35.43
C LYS A 526 -32.36 -14.63 -35.50
N ASN A 527 -32.83 -15.00 -36.68
CA ASN A 527 -34.20 -15.46 -36.92
C ASN A 527 -34.44 -16.91 -36.51
N GLU A 528 -33.41 -17.65 -36.09
CA GLU A 528 -33.53 -18.99 -35.51
C GLU A 528 -33.50 -18.95 -33.98
N ILE A 529 -33.33 -17.78 -33.35
CA ILE A 529 -33.19 -17.63 -31.90
C ILE A 529 -34.57 -17.45 -31.29
N ASP A 530 -34.96 -18.42 -30.46
CA ASP A 530 -36.17 -18.35 -29.63
C ASP A 530 -35.85 -17.61 -28.32
N GLU A 531 -34.83 -18.07 -27.59
CA GLU A 531 -34.39 -17.46 -26.33
C GLU A 531 -32.87 -17.25 -26.30
N GLN A 532 -32.44 -16.10 -25.77
CA GLN A 532 -31.04 -15.80 -25.51
C GLN A 532 -30.88 -15.29 -24.08
N GLN A 533 -30.09 -16.03 -23.28
CA GLN A 533 -29.83 -15.69 -21.90
C GLN A 533 -28.33 -15.57 -21.64
N GLN A 534 -27.90 -14.41 -21.14
CA GLN A 534 -26.53 -14.22 -20.68
C GLN A 534 -26.41 -14.74 -19.24
N SER A 535 -25.44 -15.63 -19.01
CA SER A 535 -25.11 -16.21 -17.71
C SER A 535 -24.06 -15.34 -16.99
N PRO A 536 -24.03 -15.31 -15.65
CA PRO A 536 -22.94 -14.67 -14.91
C PRO A 536 -21.63 -15.47 -14.97
N LEU A 537 -21.64 -16.69 -15.53
CA LEU A 537 -20.49 -17.59 -15.58
C LEU A 537 -19.52 -17.26 -16.73
N SER A 538 -18.25 -17.51 -16.45
CA SER A 538 -17.15 -17.42 -17.40
C SER A 538 -17.14 -18.63 -18.35
N LEU A 539 -16.55 -18.45 -19.54
CA LEU A 539 -16.22 -19.56 -20.44
C LEU A 539 -14.98 -20.34 -19.93
N MET A 540 -14.20 -19.74 -19.03
CA MET A 540 -13.00 -20.36 -18.47
C MET A 540 -13.38 -21.56 -17.58
N PRO A 541 -12.73 -22.73 -17.74
CA PRO A 541 -13.01 -23.92 -16.93
C PRO A 541 -12.69 -23.70 -15.45
N ALA A 542 -13.59 -24.14 -14.57
CA ALA A 542 -13.41 -24.05 -13.11
C ALA A 542 -12.72 -25.29 -12.49
N ASN A 543 -12.36 -26.29 -13.30
CA ASN A 543 -11.85 -27.58 -12.83
C ASN A 543 -10.33 -27.74 -13.02
N LEU A 544 -9.58 -26.65 -13.03
CA LEU A 544 -8.15 -26.70 -13.35
C LEU A 544 -7.33 -27.58 -12.39
N LEU A 545 -7.73 -27.65 -11.10
CA LEU A 545 -7.10 -28.52 -10.11
C LEU A 545 -7.28 -30.02 -10.38
N GLU A 546 -8.24 -30.41 -11.22
CA GLU A 546 -8.42 -31.79 -11.65
C GLU A 546 -7.45 -32.16 -12.79
N ILE A 547 -6.93 -31.16 -13.50
CA ILE A 547 -6.15 -31.33 -14.72
C ILE A 547 -4.65 -31.10 -14.48
N LEU A 548 -4.30 -30.23 -13.52
CA LEU A 548 -2.92 -29.89 -13.19
C LEU A 548 -2.49 -30.51 -11.86
N SER A 549 -1.25 -31.03 -11.81
CA SER A 549 -0.61 -31.34 -10.54
C SER A 549 -0.26 -30.06 -9.77
N PRO A 550 -0.06 -30.13 -8.43
CA PRO A 550 0.39 -28.97 -7.66
C PRO A 550 1.67 -28.33 -8.22
N GLN A 551 2.65 -29.12 -8.64
CA GLN A 551 3.89 -28.61 -9.26
C GLN A 551 3.59 -27.84 -10.56
N GLN A 552 2.74 -28.39 -11.43
CA GLN A 552 2.36 -27.74 -12.69
C GLN A 552 1.64 -26.40 -12.47
N LEU A 553 0.79 -26.31 -11.44
CA LEU A 553 0.14 -25.06 -11.06
C LEU A 553 1.17 -24.02 -10.61
N HIS A 554 2.12 -24.39 -9.75
CA HIS A 554 3.13 -23.46 -9.24
C HIS A 554 4.14 -23.04 -10.31
N ASP A 555 4.52 -23.94 -11.22
CA ASP A 555 5.31 -23.61 -12.41
C ASP A 555 4.57 -22.62 -13.32
N LEU A 556 3.27 -22.84 -13.58
CA LEU A 556 2.43 -21.92 -14.34
C LEU A 556 2.39 -20.53 -13.69
N LEU A 557 2.17 -20.46 -12.38
CA LEU A 557 2.16 -19.19 -11.65
C LEU A 557 3.52 -18.49 -11.72
N ALA A 558 4.62 -19.22 -11.59
CA ALA A 558 5.97 -18.67 -11.72
C ALA A 558 6.20 -18.05 -13.11
N PHE A 559 5.74 -18.72 -14.18
CA PHE A 559 5.79 -18.19 -15.54
C PHE A 559 4.94 -16.92 -15.70
N LEU A 560 3.69 -16.92 -15.23
CA LEU A 560 2.78 -15.76 -15.35
C LEU A 560 3.28 -14.55 -14.55
N LEU A 561 3.91 -14.77 -13.40
CA LEU A 561 4.48 -13.71 -12.56
C LEU A 561 5.62 -12.94 -13.22
N GLN A 562 6.29 -13.51 -14.24
CA GLN A 562 7.33 -12.80 -14.98
C GLN A 562 6.77 -11.78 -15.98
N SER A 563 5.49 -11.87 -16.35
CA SER A 563 4.85 -10.95 -17.28
C SER A 563 4.43 -9.66 -16.56
N THR A 564 5.36 -8.72 -16.36
CA THR A 564 5.11 -7.43 -15.69
C THR A 564 4.98 -6.25 -16.65
N ASN A 565 5.44 -6.38 -17.89
CA ASN A 565 5.35 -5.34 -18.91
C ASN A 565 4.14 -5.60 -19.82
N LYS A 566 3.38 -4.55 -20.12
CA LYS A 566 2.44 -4.54 -21.23
C LYS A 566 3.20 -4.04 -22.45
N GLU A 567 3.62 -4.93 -23.35
CA GLU A 567 4.16 -4.48 -24.64
C GLU A 567 3.03 -3.74 -25.37
N THR A 568 3.13 -2.41 -25.41
CA THR A 568 2.29 -1.61 -26.28
C THR A 568 2.79 -1.88 -27.68
N THR A 569 2.13 -2.79 -28.39
CA THR A 569 2.25 -2.88 -29.85
C THR A 569 1.70 -1.60 -30.43
N ALA A 570 2.55 -0.57 -30.48
CA ALA A 570 2.32 0.60 -31.29
C ALA A 570 2.16 0.12 -32.74
N ASN A 571 1.04 0.50 -33.35
CA ASN A 571 0.70 0.24 -34.74
C ASN A 571 1.91 0.43 -35.67
N SER A 572 2.38 -0.67 -36.24
CA SER A 572 3.02 -0.68 -37.55
C SER A 572 2.17 -1.58 -38.45
N LEU A 573 1.17 -0.98 -39.09
CA LEU A 573 0.65 -1.48 -40.36
C LEU A 573 1.28 -0.62 -41.48
N PRO A 574 1.57 -1.23 -42.64
CA PRO A 574 2.54 -0.76 -43.64
C PRO A 574 2.21 0.57 -44.30
#